data_AF-A0A846TFJ8-F1
#
_entry.id   AF-A0A846TFJ8-F1
#
_cell.length_a   1.000
_cell.length_b   1.000
_cell.length_c   1.000
_cell.angle_alpha   90.00
_cell.angle_beta   90.00
_cell.angle_gamma   90.00
#
_symmetry.space_group_name_H-M   'P 1'
#
loop_
_entity.id
_entity.type
_entity.pdbx_description
1 polymer ?
#
loop_
_entity_poly.entity_id
_entity_poly.type
_entity_poly.pdbx_seq_one_letter_code
_entity_poly.pdbx_strand_id
1 'polypeptide(L)'
;MEKKSKWKLMILPASLFLLAFGLYAGYSMWETRSHQDSNSRSGAENLKNGGGNVAVFGEDTLKENYTTVGAFIHEFHTKYNDTLGWGRIDKVDWEEQREIASEVISVLTTVETDNTALQADFATISSYSKIIKEGKKEKKTLLQLHRYFHDLDIEFNGYNDTSDYFNITEYKDPDNG
;
A
#
# COMPACT_ATOMS: atom_id res chain seq x y z
N MET A 1 -1.26 53.20 41.37
CA MET A 1 -1.64 52.71 40.03
C MET A 1 -1.22 51.25 39.92
N GLU A 2 -2.17 50.32 39.99
CA GLU A 2 -1.89 48.87 39.96
C GLU A 2 -1.82 48.34 38.52
N LYS A 3 -0.79 47.55 38.22
CA LYS A 3 -0.63 46.85 36.94
C LYS A 3 -1.50 45.59 36.92
N LYS A 4 -2.57 45.58 36.13
CA LYS A 4 -3.37 44.37 35.86
C LYS A 4 -2.60 43.42 34.94
N SER A 5 -2.42 42.17 35.35
CA SER A 5 -1.70 41.13 34.60
C SER A 5 -2.54 40.57 33.45
N LYS A 6 -1.95 40.53 32.24
CA LYS A 6 -2.61 40.11 30.98
C LYS A 6 -2.76 38.59 30.82
N TRP A 7 -2.36 37.79 31.81
CA TRP A 7 -2.35 36.32 31.71
C TRP A 7 -3.75 35.68 31.73
N LYS A 8 -4.76 36.34 32.30
CA LYS A 8 -6.13 35.79 32.33
C LYS A 8 -6.87 35.89 30.99
N LEU A 9 -6.31 36.57 29.99
CA LEU A 9 -6.92 36.76 28.67
C LEU A 9 -6.47 35.73 27.61
N MET A 10 -5.47 34.88 27.90
CA MET A 10 -5.02 33.81 26.98
C MET A 10 -5.57 32.41 27.32
N ILE A 11 -6.27 32.25 28.45
CA ILE A 11 -6.81 30.95 28.86
C ILE A 11 -8.03 30.56 27.99
N LEU A 12 -8.85 31.53 27.60
CA LEU A 12 -10.08 31.31 26.81
C LEU A 12 -9.84 30.76 25.38
N PRO A 13 -8.88 31.26 24.58
CA PRO A 13 -8.62 30.67 23.26
C PRO A 13 -7.91 29.31 23.35
N ALA A 14 -7.04 29.09 24.34
CA ALA A 14 -6.34 27.82 24.52
C ALA A 14 -7.30 26.68 24.94
N SER A 15 -8.29 26.97 25.79
CA SER A 15 -9.32 25.99 26.15
C SER A 15 -10.23 25.64 24.98
N LEU A 16 -10.54 26.60 24.10
CA LEU A 16 -11.36 26.37 22.91
C LEU A 16 -10.64 25.47 21.89
N PHE A 17 -9.33 25.67 21.71
CA PHE A 17 -8.50 24.83 20.85
C PHE A 17 -8.36 23.39 21.37
N LEU A 18 -8.20 23.20 22.69
CA LEU A 18 -8.15 21.85 23.29
C LEU A 18 -9.49 21.13 23.19
N LEU A 19 -10.61 21.84 23.29
CA LEU A 19 -11.95 21.27 23.14
C LEU A 19 -12.22 20.86 21.68
N ALA A 20 -11.81 21.68 20.71
CA ALA A 20 -11.90 21.34 19.29
C ALA A 20 -10.98 20.16 18.91
N PHE A 21 -9.75 20.12 19.43
CA PHE A 21 -8.81 19.02 19.18
C PHE A 21 -9.27 17.71 19.86
N GLY A 22 -9.81 17.80 21.08
CA GLY A 22 -10.37 16.64 21.79
C GLY A 22 -11.61 16.06 21.09
N LEU A 23 -12.48 16.91 20.55
CA LEU A 23 -13.63 16.45 19.74
C LEU A 23 -13.18 15.84 18.40
N TYR A 24 -12.19 16.42 17.72
CA TYR A 24 -11.66 15.87 16.47
C TYR A 24 -10.95 14.52 16.67
N ALA A 25 -10.04 14.44 17.65
CA ALA A 25 -9.34 13.19 17.98
C ALA A 25 -10.29 12.12 18.53
N GLY A 26 -11.30 12.53 19.31
CA GLY A 26 -12.36 11.65 19.78
C GLY A 26 -13.22 11.11 18.63
N TYR A 27 -13.60 11.96 17.66
CA TYR A 27 -14.35 11.55 16.47
C TYR A 27 -13.53 10.61 15.58
N SER A 28 -12.27 10.92 15.26
CA SER A 28 -11.43 10.04 14.45
C SER A 28 -11.15 8.70 15.13
N MET A 29 -10.97 8.69 16.46
CA MET A 29 -10.76 7.46 17.21
C MET A 29 -12.06 6.65 17.39
N TRP A 30 -13.23 7.31 17.47
CA TRP A 30 -14.53 6.63 17.45
C TRP A 30 -14.81 6.04 16.06
N GLU A 31 -14.56 6.75 14.97
CA GLU A 31 -14.72 6.24 13.59
C GLU A 31 -13.81 5.02 13.34
N THR A 32 -12.57 5.06 13.84
CA THR A 32 -11.64 3.92 13.81
C THR A 32 -12.12 2.74 14.68
N ARG A 33 -12.77 2.98 15.83
CA ARG A 33 -13.30 1.92 16.72
C ARG A 33 -14.63 1.34 16.25
N SER A 34 -15.47 2.13 15.58
CA SER A 34 -16.72 1.65 14.95
C SER A 34 -16.47 0.80 13.71
N HIS A 35 -15.25 0.80 13.16
CA HIS A 35 -14.84 -0.09 12.07
C HIS A 35 -14.27 -1.44 12.56
N GLN A 36 -14.21 -1.69 13.87
CA GLN A 36 -13.66 -2.93 14.45
C GLN A 36 -14.66 -3.70 15.33
N ASP A 37 -15.98 -3.45 15.17
CA ASP A 37 -17.03 -4.27 15.77
C ASP A 37 -18.29 -4.31 14.86
N SER A 38 -18.16 -4.97 13.70
CA SER A 38 -19.28 -5.64 13.05
C SER A 38 -18.75 -6.63 12.03
N ASN A 39 -18.72 -7.90 12.42
CA ASN A 39 -18.48 -9.00 11.50
C ASN A 39 -19.80 -9.32 10.78
N SER A 40 -19.71 -9.57 9.46
CA SER A 40 -20.72 -10.19 8.58
C SER A 40 -21.71 -9.29 7.82
N ARG A 41 -21.54 -9.36 6.49
CA ARG A 41 -22.49 -9.16 5.37
C ARG A 41 -22.50 -7.80 4.67
N SER A 42 -22.46 -7.94 3.34
CA SER A 42 -22.77 -7.00 2.25
C SER A 42 -21.86 -5.79 2.07
N GLY A 43 -20.80 -6.01 1.29
CA GLY A 43 -20.05 -4.99 0.57
C GLY A 43 -19.33 -5.60 -0.64
N ALA A 44 -19.91 -6.65 -1.24
CA ALA A 44 -19.48 -7.17 -2.52
C ALA A 44 -20.24 -6.40 -3.61
N GLU A 45 -19.79 -5.18 -3.90
CA GLU A 45 -20.23 -4.48 -5.09
C GLU A 45 -19.02 -3.94 -5.86
N ASN A 46 -18.80 -4.59 -7.01
CA ASN A 46 -17.94 -4.21 -8.13
C ASN A 46 -16.41 -4.28 -7.97
N LEU A 47 -15.90 -5.42 -7.50
CA LEU A 47 -14.68 -5.97 -8.13
C LEU A 47 -15.12 -6.66 -9.43
N LYS A 48 -15.21 -5.88 -10.51
CA LYS A 48 -15.34 -6.46 -11.85
C LYS A 48 -14.06 -7.23 -12.13
N ASN A 49 -14.16 -8.54 -11.94
CA ASN A 49 -13.45 -9.64 -12.59
C ASN A 49 -12.72 -9.20 -13.88
N GLY A 50 -11.54 -8.60 -13.73
CA GLY A 50 -10.77 -7.93 -14.80
C GLY A 50 -9.45 -8.60 -15.16
N GLY A 51 -9.07 -9.65 -14.45
CA GLY A 51 -8.07 -10.61 -14.86
C GLY A 51 -8.65 -12.00 -14.61
N GLY A 52 -8.65 -12.88 -15.61
CA GLY A 52 -8.88 -14.30 -15.35
C GLY A 52 -7.94 -14.80 -14.27
N ASN A 53 -8.25 -15.93 -13.61
CA ASN A 53 -7.40 -16.55 -12.58
C ASN A 53 -6.03 -16.97 -13.17
N VAL A 54 -5.16 -16.01 -13.49
CA VAL A 54 -3.82 -16.21 -14.07
C VAL A 54 -2.79 -16.47 -12.99
N ALA A 55 -3.10 -16.14 -11.73
CA ALA A 55 -2.28 -16.42 -10.57
C ALA A 55 -3.18 -16.75 -9.37
N VAL A 56 -2.74 -17.70 -8.55
CA VAL A 56 -3.40 -18.16 -7.33
C VAL A 56 -2.38 -18.32 -6.21
N PHE A 57 -2.83 -18.43 -4.96
CA PHE A 57 -1.97 -18.87 -3.86
C PHE A 57 -2.03 -20.40 -3.76
N GLY A 58 -0.88 -21.06 -3.58
CA GLY A 58 -0.78 -22.51 -3.45
C GLY A 58 -1.57 -23.04 -2.25
N GLU A 59 -2.32 -24.12 -2.44
CA GLU A 59 -3.32 -24.62 -1.48
C GLU A 59 -2.75 -25.01 -0.10
N ASP A 60 -1.49 -25.45 -0.06
CA ASP A 60 -0.80 -25.93 1.15
C ASP A 60 0.08 -24.87 1.83
N THR A 61 0.17 -23.68 1.25
CA THR A 61 0.88 -22.57 1.89
C THR A 61 -0.05 -21.93 2.92
N LEU A 62 0.50 -21.52 4.06
CA LEU A 62 -0.25 -20.64 4.97
C LEU A 62 -0.70 -19.47 4.10
N LYS A 63 -2.00 -19.38 3.82
CA LYS A 63 -2.58 -18.23 3.13
C LYS A 63 -2.20 -17.04 3.99
N GLU A 64 -1.17 -16.32 3.55
CA GLU A 64 -0.99 -14.92 3.90
C GLU A 64 -2.37 -14.27 3.75
N ASN A 65 -2.74 -13.33 4.62
CA ASN A 65 -4.13 -12.89 4.87
C ASN A 65 -4.90 -12.30 3.66
N TYR A 66 -4.39 -12.47 2.45
CA TYR A 66 -4.92 -12.04 1.16
C TYR A 66 -5.97 -13.01 0.62
N THR A 67 -7.08 -12.45 0.14
CA THR A 67 -8.16 -13.21 -0.51
C THR A 67 -7.84 -13.61 -1.94
N THR A 68 -7.02 -12.82 -2.65
CA THR A 68 -6.59 -13.05 -4.04
C THR A 68 -5.18 -12.48 -4.29
N VAL A 69 -4.51 -12.91 -5.36
CA VAL A 69 -3.22 -12.31 -5.78
C VAL A 69 -3.38 -10.83 -6.11
N GLY A 70 -4.53 -10.43 -6.68
CA GLY A 70 -4.87 -9.03 -6.90
C GLY A 70 -4.93 -8.21 -5.59
N ALA A 71 -5.46 -8.79 -4.50
CA ALA A 71 -5.48 -8.12 -3.20
C ALA A 71 -4.07 -7.93 -2.63
N PHE A 72 -3.19 -8.91 -2.81
CA PHE A 72 -1.77 -8.79 -2.48
C PHE A 72 -1.10 -7.65 -3.27
N ILE A 73 -1.28 -7.64 -4.60
CA ILE A 73 -0.69 -6.61 -5.47
C ILE A 73 -1.16 -5.21 -5.03
N HIS A 74 -2.46 -5.06 -4.78
CA HIS A 74 -3.05 -3.79 -4.35
C HIS A 74 -2.49 -3.30 -3.00
N GLU A 75 -2.35 -4.19 -2.02
CA GLU A 75 -1.81 -3.83 -0.71
C GLU A 75 -0.38 -3.30 -0.82
N PHE A 76 0.47 -3.97 -1.61
CA PHE A 76 1.85 -3.53 -1.77
C PHE A 76 1.99 -2.28 -2.64
N HIS A 77 1.14 -2.09 -3.64
CA HIS A 77 1.02 -0.80 -4.32
C HIS A 77 0.71 0.31 -3.30
N THR A 78 -0.30 0.10 -2.44
CA THR A 78 -0.69 1.08 -1.41
C THR A 78 0.47 1.38 -0.45
N LYS A 79 1.16 0.36 0.07
CA LYS A 79 2.34 0.52 0.94
C LYS A 79 3.43 1.37 0.26
N TYR A 80 3.75 1.11 -1.00
CA TYR A 80 4.75 1.89 -1.72
C TYR A 80 4.28 3.31 -2.05
N ASN A 81 3.01 3.51 -2.40
CA ASN A 81 2.46 4.85 -2.62
C ASN A 81 2.48 5.69 -1.33
N ASP A 82 2.13 5.10 -0.20
CA ASP A 82 2.11 5.79 1.08
C ASP A 82 3.51 6.18 1.55
N THR A 83 4.49 5.27 1.39
CA THR A 83 5.84 5.44 1.90
C THR A 83 6.80 6.15 0.94
N LEU A 84 6.57 6.07 -0.38
CA LEU A 84 7.46 6.63 -1.41
C LEU A 84 6.79 7.72 -2.26
N GLY A 85 5.46 7.72 -2.35
CA GLY A 85 4.69 8.69 -3.13
C GLY A 85 4.78 10.12 -2.57
N TRP A 86 4.27 11.09 -3.32
CA TRP A 86 4.15 12.49 -2.89
C TRP A 86 5.49 13.12 -2.43
N GLY A 87 6.61 12.69 -3.03
CA GLY A 87 7.96 13.17 -2.71
C GLY A 87 8.63 12.45 -1.53
N ARG A 88 7.99 11.46 -0.90
CA ARG A 88 8.58 10.73 0.25
C ARG A 88 9.78 9.87 -0.14
N ILE A 89 9.92 9.50 -1.41
CA ILE A 89 11.14 8.89 -1.97
C ILE A 89 12.42 9.73 -1.71
N ASP A 90 12.29 11.03 -1.44
CA ASP A 90 13.44 11.86 -1.08
C ASP A 90 13.95 11.60 0.35
N LYS A 91 13.07 11.11 1.23
CA LYS A 91 13.32 10.87 2.66
C LYS A 91 12.87 9.45 3.07
N VAL A 92 13.40 8.45 2.37
CA VAL A 92 13.07 7.03 2.59
C VAL A 92 13.37 6.59 4.02
N ASP A 93 12.38 5.97 4.66
CA ASP A 93 12.59 5.13 5.85
C ASP A 93 13.09 3.74 5.42
N TRP A 94 14.39 3.52 5.55
CA TRP A 94 15.02 2.26 5.11
C TRP A 94 14.78 1.08 6.04
N GLU A 95 14.27 1.27 7.27
CA GLU A 95 13.84 0.15 8.11
C GLU A 95 12.51 -0.37 7.58
N GLU A 96 11.54 0.53 7.41
CA GLU A 96 10.20 0.22 6.89
C GLU A 96 10.27 -0.44 5.51
N GLN A 97 11.09 0.07 4.59
CA GLN A 97 11.23 -0.54 3.26
C GLN A 97 11.82 -1.95 3.30
N ARG A 98 12.64 -2.31 4.30
CA ARG A 98 13.14 -3.68 4.45
C ARG A 98 12.09 -4.62 4.97
N GLU A 99 11.23 -4.15 5.87
CA GLU A 99 10.09 -4.93 6.36
C GLU A 99 9.11 -5.23 5.22
N ILE A 100 8.73 -4.19 4.46
CA ILE A 100 7.89 -4.33 3.26
C ILE A 100 8.53 -5.32 2.27
N ALA A 101 9.82 -5.15 1.96
CA ALA A 101 10.51 -6.04 1.02
C ALA A 101 10.60 -7.49 1.52
N SER A 102 10.74 -7.71 2.83
CA SER A 102 10.73 -9.06 3.40
C SER A 102 9.35 -9.69 3.30
N GLU A 103 8.29 -8.92 3.50
CA GLU A 103 6.91 -9.38 3.36
C GLU A 103 6.60 -9.72 1.90
N VAL A 104 6.99 -8.88 0.93
CA VAL A 104 6.86 -9.18 -0.52
C VAL A 104 7.49 -10.54 -0.84
N ILE A 105 8.70 -10.81 -0.35
CA ILE A 105 9.38 -12.09 -0.59
C ILE A 105 8.60 -13.24 0.02
N SER A 106 8.08 -13.09 1.25
CA SER A 106 7.28 -14.11 1.93
C SER A 106 6.07 -14.48 1.08
N VAL A 107 5.28 -13.48 0.68
CA VAL A 107 4.05 -13.70 -0.07
C VAL A 107 4.34 -14.24 -1.48
N LEU A 108 5.35 -13.74 -2.19
CA LEU A 108 5.65 -14.25 -3.54
C LEU A 108 6.07 -15.73 -3.55
N THR A 109 6.56 -16.29 -2.44
CA THR A 109 6.88 -17.74 -2.40
C THR A 109 5.63 -18.63 -2.44
N THR A 110 4.46 -18.06 -2.20
CA THR A 110 3.18 -18.78 -2.17
C THR A 110 2.35 -18.57 -3.43
N VAL A 111 2.76 -17.67 -4.33
CA VAL A 111 2.04 -17.37 -5.56
C VAL A 111 2.42 -18.36 -6.67
N GLU A 112 1.42 -18.97 -7.28
CA GLU A 112 1.53 -19.87 -8.43
C GLU A 112 0.84 -19.23 -9.64
N THR A 113 1.46 -19.34 -10.81
CA THR A 113 0.95 -18.82 -12.09
C THR A 113 1.56 -19.63 -13.23
N ASP A 114 0.78 -19.93 -14.26
CA ASP A 114 1.27 -20.55 -15.51
C ASP A 114 1.65 -19.49 -16.57
N ASN A 115 1.42 -18.21 -16.27
CA ASN A 115 1.77 -17.11 -17.17
C ASN A 115 3.25 -16.75 -17.03
N THR A 116 4.03 -17.04 -18.07
CA THR A 116 5.49 -16.84 -18.09
C THR A 116 5.93 -15.38 -17.94
N ALA A 117 5.16 -14.43 -18.50
CA ALA A 117 5.47 -13.00 -18.38
C ALA A 117 5.25 -12.52 -16.94
N LEU A 118 4.13 -12.93 -16.32
CA LEU A 118 3.86 -12.64 -14.92
C LEU A 118 4.87 -13.32 -13.97
N GLN A 119 5.31 -14.54 -14.29
CA GLN A 119 6.40 -15.20 -13.57
C GLN A 119 7.70 -14.37 -13.63
N ALA A 120 8.03 -13.80 -14.79
CA ALA A 120 9.21 -12.95 -14.97
C ALA A 120 9.09 -11.64 -14.16
N ASP A 121 7.91 -11.02 -14.16
CA ASP A 121 7.62 -9.84 -13.34
C ASP A 121 7.80 -10.15 -11.84
N PHE A 122 7.20 -11.24 -11.35
CA PHE A 122 7.36 -11.68 -9.95
C PHE A 122 8.81 -12.03 -9.59
N ALA A 123 9.57 -12.63 -10.50
CA ALA A 123 10.99 -12.90 -10.29
C ALA A 123 11.80 -11.60 -10.17
N THR A 124 11.49 -10.59 -10.99
CA THR A 124 12.11 -9.27 -10.94
C THR A 124 11.78 -8.54 -9.63
N ILE A 125 10.51 -8.53 -9.23
CA ILE A 125 10.05 -7.98 -7.95
C ILE A 125 10.78 -8.67 -6.79
N SER A 126 10.86 -10.01 -6.79
CA SER A 126 11.57 -10.77 -5.76
C SER A 126 13.06 -10.38 -5.69
N SER A 127 13.72 -10.19 -6.83
CA SER A 127 15.12 -9.76 -6.91
C SER A 127 15.33 -8.36 -6.32
N TYR A 128 14.49 -7.39 -6.70
CA TYR A 128 14.53 -6.03 -6.15
C TYR A 128 14.23 -6.01 -4.65
N SER A 129 13.25 -6.78 -4.19
CA SER A 129 12.95 -6.91 -2.77
C SER A 129 14.13 -7.51 -1.99
N LYS A 130 14.85 -8.49 -2.54
CA LYS A 130 16.07 -9.04 -1.90
C LYS A 130 17.15 -7.96 -1.75
N ILE A 131 17.39 -7.17 -2.80
CA ILE A 131 18.33 -6.04 -2.78
C ILE A 131 18.02 -5.08 -1.63
N ILE A 132 16.75 -4.69 -1.48
CA ILE A 132 16.32 -3.78 -0.41
C ILE A 132 16.45 -4.44 0.95
N LYS A 133 15.95 -5.67 1.11
CA LYS A 133 16.03 -6.46 2.35
C LYS A 133 17.45 -6.63 2.85
N GLU A 134 18.42 -6.83 1.97
CA GLU A 134 19.86 -6.93 2.27
C GLU A 134 20.47 -5.60 2.75
N GLY A 135 19.71 -4.51 2.75
CA GLY A 135 20.10 -3.20 3.27
C GLY A 135 20.70 -2.27 2.22
N LYS A 136 20.61 -2.59 0.92
CA LYS A 136 21.08 -1.67 -0.12
C LYS A 136 20.13 -0.48 -0.23
N LYS A 137 20.70 0.72 -0.09
CA LYS A 137 19.95 1.98 -0.09
C LYS A 137 19.76 2.54 -1.50
N GLU A 138 19.13 1.75 -2.38
CA GLU A 138 18.97 2.07 -3.80
C GLU A 138 17.57 2.62 -4.11
N LYS A 139 17.44 3.96 -4.12
CA LYS A 139 16.15 4.63 -4.42
C LYS A 139 15.55 4.22 -5.77
N LYS A 140 16.40 3.97 -6.78
CA LYS A 140 15.95 3.50 -8.09
C LYS A 140 15.23 2.16 -7.99
N THR A 141 15.74 1.24 -7.18
CA THR A 141 15.16 -0.09 -6.95
C THR A 141 13.82 0.00 -6.24
N LEU A 142 13.68 0.89 -5.24
CA LEU A 142 12.39 1.19 -4.61
C LEU A 142 11.37 1.78 -5.59
N LEU A 143 11.81 2.71 -6.43
CA LEU A 143 10.95 3.30 -7.46
C LEU A 143 10.46 2.23 -8.46
N GLN A 144 11.33 1.29 -8.84
CA GLN A 144 10.93 0.18 -9.70
C GLN A 144 9.92 -0.73 -9.01
N LEU A 145 10.16 -1.12 -7.75
CA LEU A 145 9.19 -1.90 -6.97
C LEU A 145 7.81 -1.24 -6.95
N HIS A 146 7.75 0.05 -6.63
CA HIS A 146 6.50 0.80 -6.64
C HIS A 146 5.80 0.72 -8.01
N ARG A 147 6.52 0.97 -9.11
CA ARG A 147 5.96 0.94 -10.45
C ARG A 147 5.48 -0.45 -10.89
N TYR A 148 6.16 -1.51 -10.46
CA TYR A 148 5.78 -2.88 -10.80
C TYR A 148 4.46 -3.23 -10.14
N PHE A 149 4.33 -2.92 -8.85
CA PHE A 149 3.07 -3.09 -8.14
C PHE A 149 1.97 -2.19 -8.69
N HIS A 150 2.29 -0.95 -9.08
CA HIS A 150 1.34 -0.04 -9.72
C HIS A 150 0.76 -0.61 -11.03
N ASP A 151 1.61 -0.97 -12.00
CA ASP A 151 1.16 -1.49 -13.29
C ASP A 151 0.40 -2.81 -13.11
N LEU A 152 0.88 -3.72 -12.25
CA LEU A 152 0.15 -4.95 -11.92
C LEU A 152 -1.18 -4.68 -11.22
N ASP A 153 -1.28 -3.65 -10.36
CA ASP A 153 -2.51 -3.29 -9.67
C ASP A 153 -3.58 -2.82 -10.66
N ILE A 154 -3.18 -2.03 -11.67
CA ILE A 154 -4.04 -1.67 -12.81
C ILE A 154 -4.52 -2.94 -13.51
N GLU A 155 -3.62 -3.87 -13.81
CA GLU A 155 -3.95 -5.06 -14.60
C GLU A 155 -4.80 -6.11 -13.88
N PHE A 156 -4.67 -6.22 -12.56
CA PHE A 156 -5.42 -7.18 -11.75
C PHE A 156 -6.73 -6.61 -11.21
N ASN A 157 -6.73 -5.33 -10.83
CA ASN A 157 -7.85 -4.71 -10.12
C ASN A 157 -8.62 -3.69 -10.99
N GLY A 158 -8.20 -3.47 -12.23
CA GLY A 158 -9.02 -2.84 -13.27
C GLY A 158 -9.26 -1.35 -13.06
N TYR A 159 -8.24 -0.62 -12.60
CA TYR A 159 -8.26 0.84 -12.57
C TYR A 159 -8.21 1.39 -14.01
N ASN A 160 -9.38 1.53 -14.64
CA ASN A 160 -9.48 1.88 -16.06
C ASN A 160 -9.29 3.39 -16.37
N ASP A 161 -9.18 4.24 -15.35
CA ASP A 161 -9.16 5.70 -15.48
C ASP A 161 -7.86 6.32 -14.95
N THR A 162 -6.71 5.68 -15.21
CA THR A 162 -5.42 6.22 -14.79
C THR A 162 -4.51 6.43 -16.00
N SER A 163 -3.94 7.64 -16.11
CA SER A 163 -3.02 8.01 -17.20
C SER A 163 -1.56 7.67 -16.88
N ASP A 164 -1.32 6.92 -15.80
CA ASP A 164 -0.03 6.75 -15.13
C ASP A 164 0.54 5.32 -15.26
N TYR A 165 0.21 4.60 -16.33
CA TYR A 165 0.84 3.32 -16.66
C TYR A 165 2.31 3.49 -17.03
N PHE A 166 3.23 2.79 -16.36
CA PHE A 166 4.68 2.97 -16.56
C PHE A 166 5.29 2.05 -17.62
N ASN A 167 4.53 1.05 -18.09
CA ASN A 167 4.95 0.04 -19.04
C ASN A 167 6.25 -0.67 -18.63
N ILE A 168 6.29 -1.15 -17.38
CA ILE A 168 7.48 -1.89 -16.88
C ILE A 168 7.24 -3.37 -16.62
N THR A 169 5.98 -3.82 -16.62
CA THR A 169 5.63 -5.23 -16.53
C THR A 169 5.68 -5.89 -17.90
N GLU A 170 6.19 -7.11 -17.98
CA GLU A 170 6.07 -7.94 -19.19
C GLU A 170 4.63 -8.46 -19.33
N TYR A 171 3.94 -8.71 -18.23
CA TYR A 171 2.54 -9.12 -18.24
C TYR A 171 1.66 -8.02 -18.84
N LYS A 172 0.94 -8.38 -19.91
CA LYS A 172 0.04 -7.52 -20.68
C LYS A 172 0.69 -6.24 -21.25
N ASP A 173 2.01 -6.28 -21.47
CA ASP A 173 2.69 -5.25 -22.25
C ASP A 173 2.09 -5.18 -23.67
N PRO A 174 1.54 -4.03 -24.10
CA PRO A 174 0.93 -3.86 -25.42
C PRO A 174 1.90 -4.07 -26.58
N ASP A 175 3.22 -3.97 -26.35
CA ASP A 175 4.25 -4.16 -27.38
C ASP A 175 4.76 -5.62 -27.49
N ASN A 176 4.37 -6.51 -26.56
CA ASN A 176 4.76 -7.92 -26.51
C ASN A 176 3.58 -8.90 -26.75
N GLY A 177 2.43 -8.40 -27.21
CA GLY A 177 1.21 -9.16 -27.51
C GLY A 177 1.05 -9.62 -28.96
#